data_AF-A0A2H9LIU8-F1
#
_entry.id   AF-A0A2H9LIU8-F1
#
_cell.length_a   1.000
_cell.length_b   1.000
_cell.length_c   1.000
_cell.angle_alpha   90.00
_cell.angle_beta   90.00
_cell.angle_gamma   90.00
#
_symmetry.space_group_name_H-M   'P 1'
#
loop_
_entity.id
_entity.type
_entity.pdbx_description
1 polymer ?
#
loop_
_entity_poly.entity_id
_entity_poly.type
_entity_poly.pdbx_seq_one_letter_code
_entity_poly.pdbx_strand_id
1 'polypeptide(L)'
;MPSDDDYPEWFKKRRSPFFRSWDFGEVDKMLHEMEKMMEEELKDFTSKVPKDYVRELKLPDGTTKREFGPFVYGYSIKVGPDGKPEIREFGNVKPSLEGPKVKEEREPLVDIIETNGEIHIVVELPGVDKEDIKLRGTETTLTISVDVPQRKYYKEIKLPARVNVKDAKTAYKNGVLEVKLPKIGDEKKPKGEPISIE
;
A
#
# COMPACT_ATOMS: atom_id res chain seq x y z
N MET A 1 1.70 26.34 9.68
CA MET A 1 2.46 25.19 9.15
C MET A 1 3.12 24.53 10.36
N PRO A 2 2.92 23.23 10.62
CA PRO A 2 3.58 22.56 11.75
C PRO A 2 5.10 22.52 11.56
N SER A 3 5.85 22.61 12.66
CA SER A 3 7.32 22.56 12.69
C SER A 3 7.83 21.13 12.62
N ASP A 4 9.03 20.92 12.07
CA ASP A 4 9.66 19.58 11.93
C ASP A 4 9.86 18.86 13.28
N ASP A 5 9.74 19.57 14.41
CA ASP A 5 9.86 19.02 15.76
C ASP A 5 8.69 18.13 16.19
N ASP A 6 7.55 18.20 15.51
CA ASP A 6 6.30 17.51 15.88
C ASP A 6 6.22 16.06 15.39
N TYR A 7 7.22 15.60 14.63
CA TYR A 7 7.26 14.25 14.09
C TYR A 7 7.99 13.24 15.00
N PRO A 8 7.61 11.95 14.98
CA PRO A 8 8.40 10.89 15.61
C PRO A 8 9.86 10.90 15.13
N GLU A 9 10.80 10.58 16.02
CA GLU A 9 12.25 10.61 15.73
C GLU A 9 12.65 9.79 14.49
N TRP A 10 11.96 8.69 14.19
CA TRP A 10 12.20 7.90 12.98
C TRP A 10 11.70 8.61 11.70
N PHE A 11 10.63 9.40 11.78
CA PHE A 11 10.11 10.23 10.69
C PHE A 11 11.05 11.42 10.42
N LYS A 12 11.64 11.99 11.48
CA LYS A 12 12.71 13.00 11.38
C LYS A 12 13.97 12.41 10.77
N LYS A 13 14.36 11.20 11.21
CA LYS A 13 15.48 10.44 10.62
C LYS A 13 15.25 10.21 9.12
N ARG A 14 14.05 9.82 8.68
CA ARG A 14 13.69 9.59 7.27
C ARG A 14 14.01 10.76 6.32
N ARG A 15 14.20 11.99 6.82
CA ARG A 15 14.61 13.20 6.05
C ARG A 15 16.08 13.61 6.20
N SER A 16 16.84 12.93 7.06
CA SER A 16 18.23 13.26 7.34
C SER A 16 19.17 12.73 6.25
N PRO A 17 20.14 13.52 5.76
CA PRO A 17 21.09 13.10 4.72
C PRO A 17 22.11 12.05 5.19
N PHE A 18 22.00 11.58 6.44
CA PHE A 18 22.86 10.56 7.05
C PHE A 18 22.50 9.10 6.67
N PHE A 19 21.46 8.86 5.87
CA PHE A 19 21.04 7.53 5.38
C PHE A 19 21.96 6.96 4.27
N ARG A 20 23.28 6.97 4.45
CA ARG A 20 24.25 6.42 3.48
C ARG A 20 24.81 5.05 3.82
N SER A 21 24.53 4.50 5.00
CA SER A 21 25.05 3.18 5.41
C SER A 21 23.92 2.40 6.08
N TRP A 22 23.37 1.41 5.38
CA TRP A 22 22.25 0.59 5.85
C TRP A 22 22.77 -0.79 6.27
N ASP A 23 22.79 -1.04 7.57
CA ASP A 23 23.23 -2.31 8.15
C ASP A 23 21.99 -3.14 8.53
N PHE A 24 21.91 -4.42 8.15
CA PHE A 24 20.71 -5.27 8.38
C PHE A 24 20.24 -5.35 9.85
N GLY A 25 21.13 -5.13 10.83
CA GLY A 25 20.79 -5.10 12.25
C GLY A 25 20.07 -3.83 12.72
N GLU A 26 20.14 -2.72 11.99
CA GLU A 26 19.40 -1.49 12.31
C GLU A 26 17.93 -1.59 11.88
N VAL A 27 17.63 -2.37 10.85
CA VAL A 27 16.26 -2.64 10.40
C VAL A 27 15.47 -3.38 11.46
N ASP A 28 16.06 -4.42 12.06
CA ASP A 28 15.38 -5.25 13.06
C ASP A 28 14.98 -4.43 14.29
N LYS A 29 15.87 -3.53 14.74
CA LYS A 29 15.56 -2.57 15.82
C LYS A 29 14.45 -1.60 15.42
N MET A 30 14.49 -1.06 14.21
CA MET A 30 13.44 -0.16 13.70
C MET A 30 12.07 -0.86 13.65
N LEU A 31 12.02 -2.10 13.17
CA LEU A 31 10.79 -2.89 13.10
C LEU A 31 10.22 -3.13 14.50
N HIS A 32 11.07 -3.52 15.44
CA HIS A 32 10.68 -3.76 16.82
C HIS A 32 10.16 -2.49 17.51
N GLU A 33 10.79 -1.34 17.27
CA GLU A 33 10.31 -0.04 17.78
C GLU A 33 8.96 0.36 17.18
N MET A 34 8.76 0.12 15.87
CA MET A 34 7.47 0.35 15.20
C MET A 34 6.37 -0.55 15.76
N GLU A 35 6.64 -1.85 15.95
CA GLU A 35 5.68 -2.79 16.54
C GLU A 35 5.27 -2.37 17.95
N LYS A 36 6.24 -1.99 18.78
CA LYS A 36 5.98 -1.57 20.16
C LYS A 36 5.13 -0.29 20.23
N MET A 37 5.49 0.73 19.45
CA MET A 37 4.69 1.98 19.37
C MET A 37 3.27 1.69 18.88
N MET A 38 3.14 0.86 17.86
CA MET A 38 1.85 0.48 17.32
C MET A 38 0.99 -0.28 18.34
N GLU A 39 1.58 -1.20 19.10
CA GLU A 39 0.87 -1.95 20.14
C GLU A 39 0.33 -1.03 21.25
N GLU A 40 1.15 -0.06 21.66
CA GLU A 40 0.75 0.98 22.62
C GLU A 40 -0.37 1.87 22.05
N GLU A 41 -0.24 2.35 20.81
CA GLU A 41 -1.29 3.13 20.16
C GLU A 41 -2.59 2.34 19.95
N LEU A 42 -2.51 1.05 19.61
CA LEU A 42 -3.69 0.21 19.38
C LEU A 42 -4.47 -0.04 20.68
N LYS A 43 -3.76 -0.22 21.81
CA LYS A 43 -4.38 -0.36 23.15
C LYS A 43 -5.19 0.89 23.51
N ASP A 44 -4.63 2.07 23.27
CA ASP A 44 -5.35 3.34 23.51
C ASP A 44 -6.46 3.58 22.48
N PHE A 45 -6.26 3.15 21.24
CA PHE A 45 -7.20 3.33 20.14
C PHE A 45 -8.48 2.52 20.32
N THR A 46 -8.39 1.24 20.72
CA THR A 46 -9.56 0.38 20.98
C THR A 46 -10.49 0.97 22.04
N SER A 47 -9.95 1.77 22.96
CA SER A 47 -10.71 2.48 23.99
C SER A 47 -11.44 3.73 23.47
N LYS A 48 -11.05 4.26 22.31
CA LYS A 48 -11.55 5.52 21.71
C LYS A 48 -12.27 5.33 20.37
N VAL A 49 -12.56 4.09 19.96
CA VAL A 49 -13.11 3.77 18.63
C VAL A 49 -14.43 4.53 18.38
N PRO A 50 -14.52 5.33 17.29
CA PRO A 50 -15.75 6.02 16.91
C PRO A 50 -16.89 5.01 16.62
N LYS A 51 -18.13 5.39 16.93
CA LYS A 51 -19.32 4.53 16.77
C LYS A 51 -19.52 4.00 15.34
N ASP A 52 -18.98 4.69 14.34
CA ASP A 52 -19.07 4.32 12.92
C ASP A 52 -18.29 3.05 12.57
N TYR A 53 -17.41 2.56 13.45
CA TYR A 53 -16.62 1.34 13.29
C TYR A 53 -17.19 0.11 14.01
N VAL A 54 -18.43 0.24 14.52
CA VAL A 54 -19.17 -0.82 15.18
C VAL A 54 -20.16 -1.42 14.19
N ARG A 55 -19.91 -2.65 13.74
CA ARG A 55 -20.93 -3.43 13.03
C ARG A 55 -21.86 -4.06 14.07
N GLU A 56 -23.14 -3.73 13.99
CA GLU A 56 -24.18 -4.37 14.79
C GLU A 56 -24.71 -5.59 14.02
N LEU A 57 -24.27 -6.79 14.42
CA LEU A 57 -24.76 -8.05 13.88
C LEU A 57 -25.96 -8.51 14.73
N LYS A 58 -27.15 -8.58 14.12
CA LYS A 58 -28.32 -9.19 14.77
C LYS A 58 -28.26 -10.71 14.61
N LEU A 59 -28.21 -11.41 15.73
CA LEU A 59 -28.19 -12.87 15.78
C LEU A 59 -29.61 -13.44 15.64
N PRO A 60 -29.75 -14.71 15.20
CA PRO A 60 -31.05 -15.38 15.06
C PRO A 60 -31.86 -15.45 16.36
N ASP A 61 -31.20 -15.32 17.52
CA ASP A 61 -31.82 -15.30 18.85
C ASP A 61 -32.34 -13.90 19.27
N GLY A 62 -32.23 -12.89 18.39
CA GLY A 62 -32.69 -11.52 18.63
C GLY A 62 -31.69 -10.64 19.37
N THR A 63 -30.52 -11.15 19.76
CA THR A 63 -29.47 -10.35 20.39
C THR A 63 -28.63 -9.59 19.36
N THR A 64 -28.10 -8.42 19.75
CA THR A 64 -27.21 -7.62 18.91
C THR A 64 -25.77 -7.80 19.39
N LYS A 65 -24.91 -8.35 18.55
CA LYS A 65 -23.46 -8.41 18.80
C LYS A 65 -22.78 -7.23 18.11
N ARG A 66 -22.02 -6.45 18.88
CA ARG A 66 -21.18 -5.37 18.37
C ARG A 66 -19.83 -5.94 17.98
N GLU A 67 -19.51 -5.93 16.70
CA GLU A 67 -18.20 -6.30 16.18
C GLU A 67 -17.44 -5.03 15.80
N PHE A 68 -16.21 -4.92 16.32
CA PHE A 68 -15.31 -3.81 16.01
C PHE A 68 -14.29 -4.27 14.95
N GLY A 69 -14.07 -3.45 13.92
CA GLY A 69 -13.06 -3.70 12.90
C GLY A 69 -13.58 -4.43 11.64
N PRO A 70 -12.68 -4.97 10.79
CA PRO A 70 -11.25 -5.16 11.04
C PRO A 70 -10.43 -3.86 11.00
N PHE A 71 -9.48 -3.73 11.93
CA PHE A 71 -8.43 -2.73 11.90
C PHE A 71 -7.16 -3.38 11.36
N VAL A 72 -6.62 -2.82 10.28
CA VAL A 72 -5.46 -3.32 9.57
C VAL A 72 -4.48 -2.17 9.44
N TYR A 73 -3.26 -2.40 9.88
CA TYR A 73 -2.11 -1.59 9.51
C TYR A 73 -0.97 -2.53 9.24
N GLY A 74 -0.22 -2.21 8.20
CA GLY A 74 0.98 -2.90 7.85
C GLY A 74 1.86 -2.01 7.00
N TYR A 75 3.11 -2.44 6.85
CA TYR A 75 4.08 -1.80 6.00
C TYR A 75 4.81 -2.87 5.19
N SER A 76 5.38 -2.45 4.07
CA SER A 76 6.25 -3.24 3.20
C SER A 76 7.54 -2.47 3.00
N ILE A 77 8.68 -3.15 3.14
CA ILE A 77 10.01 -2.59 2.96
C ILE A 77 10.67 -3.31 1.80
N LYS A 78 11.08 -2.56 0.78
CA LYS A 78 11.83 -3.06 -0.37
C LYS A 78 13.22 -2.42 -0.36
N VAL A 79 14.28 -3.22 -0.24
CA VAL A 79 15.66 -2.71 -0.30
C VAL A 79 16.21 -2.98 -1.69
N GLY A 80 16.52 -1.91 -2.43
CA GLY A 80 17.07 -1.98 -3.78
C GLY A 80 18.58 -2.25 -3.80
N PRO A 81 19.18 -2.50 -4.99
CA PRO A 81 20.63 -2.63 -5.15
C PRO A 81 21.41 -1.38 -4.76
N ASP A 82 20.74 -0.23 -4.71
CA ASP A 82 21.28 1.04 -4.23
C ASP A 82 21.30 1.15 -2.69
N GLY A 83 20.83 0.11 -1.99
CA GLY A 83 20.82 0.03 -0.53
C GLY A 83 19.77 0.92 0.15
N LYS A 84 18.93 1.63 -0.63
CA LYS A 84 17.90 2.51 -0.09
C LYS A 84 16.61 1.73 0.14
N PRO A 85 15.95 1.87 1.30
CA PRO A 85 14.66 1.27 1.53
C PRO A 85 13.57 2.06 0.79
N GLU A 86 12.59 1.33 0.30
CA GLU A 86 11.30 1.89 -0.05
C GLU A 86 10.28 1.32 0.94
N ILE A 87 9.82 2.18 1.86
CA ILE A 87 8.81 1.81 2.87
C ILE A 87 7.43 2.26 2.37
N ARG A 88 6.49 1.32 2.27
CA ARG A 88 5.10 1.55 1.86
C ARG A 88 4.15 1.06 2.94
N GLU A 89 3.24 1.91 3.39
CA GLU A 89 2.19 1.56 4.35
C GLU A 89 0.91 1.10 3.63
N PHE A 90 0.14 0.21 4.27
CA PHE A 90 -1.15 -0.27 3.81
C PHE A 90 -2.09 -0.55 4.99
N GLY A 91 -3.37 -0.78 4.69
CA GLY A 91 -4.39 -0.95 5.72
C GLY A 91 -5.35 0.22 5.82
N ASN A 92 -6.20 0.22 6.84
CA ASN A 92 -7.20 1.25 7.10
C ASN A 92 -6.89 2.09 8.36
N VAL A 93 -5.86 1.74 9.13
CA VAL A 93 -5.38 2.58 10.24
C VAL A 93 -4.19 3.40 9.76
N LYS A 94 -4.20 4.71 10.00
CA LYS A 94 -3.07 5.61 9.73
C LYS A 94 -2.64 6.32 11.00
N PRO A 95 -1.34 6.31 11.34
CA PRO A 95 -0.84 7.11 12.46
C PRO A 95 -1.05 8.60 12.18
N SER A 96 -1.42 9.36 13.20
CA SER A 96 -1.59 10.82 13.10
C SER A 96 -1.29 11.49 14.44
N LEU A 97 -1.00 12.80 14.43
CA LEU A 97 -0.68 13.59 15.64
C LEU A 97 -1.79 13.56 16.70
N GLU A 98 -3.04 13.36 16.29
CA GLU A 98 -4.21 13.29 17.18
C GLU A 98 -4.52 11.84 17.62
N GLY A 99 -3.63 10.90 17.31
CA GLY A 99 -3.82 9.46 17.44
C GLY A 99 -4.19 8.79 16.11
N PRO A 100 -4.25 7.44 16.06
CA PRO A 100 -4.54 6.69 14.85
C PRO A 100 -5.91 7.05 14.27
N LYS A 101 -5.91 7.45 12.99
CA LYS A 101 -7.13 7.71 12.21
C LYS A 101 -7.47 6.48 11.39
N VAL A 102 -8.68 5.98 11.56
CA VAL A 102 -9.19 4.89 10.73
C VAL A 102 -9.93 5.48 9.55
N LYS A 103 -9.75 4.86 8.39
CA LYS A 103 -10.55 5.10 7.18
C LYS A 103 -11.51 3.95 7.01
N GLU A 104 -12.68 4.23 6.44
CA GLU A 104 -13.63 3.17 6.09
C GLU A 104 -13.05 2.27 4.98
N GLU A 105 -12.36 2.88 4.01
CA GLU A 105 -11.68 2.21 2.92
C GLU A 105 -10.28 1.76 3.34
N ARG A 106 -9.97 0.49 3.12
CA ARG A 106 -8.64 -0.07 3.32
C ARG A 106 -7.75 0.23 2.12
N GLU A 107 -6.53 0.70 2.38
CA GLU A 107 -5.51 0.73 1.34
C GLU A 107 -4.96 -0.70 1.12
N PRO A 108 -5.06 -1.25 -0.11
CA PRO A 108 -4.45 -2.53 -0.43
C PRO A 108 -2.92 -2.42 -0.47
N LEU A 109 -2.24 -3.57 -0.30
CA LEU A 109 -0.82 -3.64 -0.58
C LEU A 109 -0.62 -3.60 -2.10
N VAL A 110 0.35 -2.80 -2.54
CA VAL A 110 0.66 -2.59 -3.96
C VAL A 110 2.17 -2.72 -4.17
N ASP A 111 2.56 -3.52 -5.16
CA ASP A 111 3.90 -3.45 -5.76
C ASP A 111 3.87 -2.88 -7.18
N ILE A 112 4.88 -2.08 -7.51
CA ILE A 112 5.04 -1.42 -8.81
C ILE A 112 6.44 -1.78 -9.30
N ILE A 113 6.50 -2.41 -10.46
CA ILE A 113 7.72 -2.88 -11.10
C ILE A 113 7.78 -2.23 -12.48
N GLU A 114 8.79 -1.40 -12.69
CA GLU A 114 9.03 -0.76 -13.98
C GLU A 114 9.97 -1.62 -14.82
N THR A 115 9.57 -1.91 -16.06
CA THR A 115 10.42 -2.58 -17.05
C THR A 115 10.68 -1.64 -18.24
N ASN A 116 11.51 -2.06 -19.19
CA ASN A 116 11.89 -1.23 -20.34
C ASN A 116 10.73 -0.82 -21.26
N GLY A 117 9.59 -1.53 -21.26
CA GLY A 117 8.47 -1.22 -22.16
C GLY A 117 7.10 -1.21 -21.49
N GLU A 118 7.00 -1.63 -20.23
CA GLU A 118 5.73 -1.68 -19.51
C GLU A 118 5.95 -1.52 -18.00
N ILE A 119 4.88 -1.11 -17.32
CA ILE A 119 4.79 -1.03 -15.86
C ILE A 119 3.92 -2.20 -15.40
N HIS A 120 4.43 -3.01 -14.48
CA HIS A 120 3.69 -4.10 -13.84
C HIS A 120 3.26 -3.66 -12.46
N ILE A 121 1.98 -3.78 -12.17
CA ILE A 121 1.39 -3.42 -10.89
C ILE A 121 0.70 -4.65 -10.32
N VAL A 122 1.03 -4.99 -9.08
CA VAL A 122 0.44 -6.11 -8.35
C VAL A 122 -0.31 -5.54 -7.15
N VAL A 123 -1.59 -5.89 -7.00
CA VAL A 123 -2.46 -5.39 -5.95
C VAL A 123 -3.11 -6.54 -5.21
N GLU A 124 -2.99 -6.54 -3.88
CA GLU A 124 -3.63 -7.55 -3.02
C GLU A 124 -5.04 -7.12 -2.59
N LEU A 125 -6.02 -7.89 -3.03
CA LEU A 125 -7.46 -7.73 -2.78
C LEU A 125 -8.04 -9.07 -2.31
N PRO A 126 -7.65 -9.59 -1.12
CA PRO A 126 -8.14 -10.87 -0.63
C PRO A 126 -9.66 -10.84 -0.49
N GLY A 127 -10.33 -11.94 -0.86
CA GLY A 127 -11.77 -12.15 -0.69
C GLY A 127 -12.67 -11.10 -1.35
N VAL A 128 -12.18 -10.45 -2.40
CA VAL A 128 -12.96 -9.57 -3.28
C VAL A 128 -13.29 -10.37 -4.55
N ASP A 129 -14.50 -10.26 -5.06
CA ASP A 129 -14.84 -10.89 -6.34
C ASP A 129 -14.40 -9.99 -7.50
N LYS A 130 -14.06 -10.59 -8.65
CA LYS A 130 -13.48 -9.85 -9.78
C LYS A 130 -14.40 -8.74 -10.28
N GLU A 131 -15.71 -9.02 -10.24
CA GLU A 131 -16.78 -8.16 -10.72
C GLU A 131 -16.93 -6.88 -9.89
N ASP A 132 -16.48 -6.91 -8.64
CA ASP A 132 -16.55 -5.78 -7.72
C ASP A 132 -15.37 -4.81 -7.85
N ILE A 133 -14.33 -5.20 -8.58
CA ILE A 133 -13.10 -4.41 -8.76
C ILE A 133 -13.32 -3.37 -9.85
N LYS A 134 -13.32 -2.10 -9.46
CA LYS A 134 -13.33 -0.95 -10.37
C LYS A 134 -11.89 -0.49 -10.61
N LEU A 135 -11.41 -0.71 -11.82
CA LEU A 135 -10.08 -0.27 -12.27
C LEU A 135 -10.21 0.89 -13.24
N ARG A 136 -9.55 2.02 -12.96
CA ARG A 136 -9.54 3.20 -13.84
C ARG A 136 -8.10 3.68 -14.05
N GLY A 137 -7.70 3.87 -15.29
CA GLY A 137 -6.37 4.38 -15.63
C GLY A 137 -6.44 5.69 -16.41
N THR A 138 -5.47 6.56 -16.17
CA THR A 138 -5.07 7.67 -17.05
C THR A 138 -3.65 7.41 -17.56
N GLU A 139 -3.10 8.30 -18.39
CA GLU A 139 -1.71 8.17 -18.83
C GLU A 139 -0.71 8.13 -17.66
N THR A 140 -1.03 8.71 -16.50
CA THR A 140 -0.10 8.89 -15.38
C THR A 140 -0.57 8.31 -14.06
N THR A 141 -1.80 7.78 -13.99
CA THR A 141 -2.42 7.34 -12.73
C THR A 141 -3.22 6.07 -12.93
N LEU A 142 -3.18 5.16 -11.95
CA LEU A 142 -4.07 4.00 -11.86
C LEU A 142 -4.84 4.06 -10.54
N THR A 143 -6.17 3.98 -10.62
CA THR A 143 -7.08 3.96 -9.48
C THR A 143 -7.74 2.60 -9.36
N ILE A 144 -7.67 2.02 -8.17
CA ILE A 144 -8.34 0.78 -7.79
C ILE A 144 -9.37 1.13 -6.72
N SER A 145 -10.63 0.76 -6.94
CA SER A 145 -11.66 0.86 -5.92
C SER A 145 -12.53 -0.39 -5.85
N VAL A 146 -12.93 -0.73 -4.63
CA VAL A 146 -13.87 -1.82 -4.31
C VAL A 146 -14.83 -1.26 -3.27
N ASP A 147 -16.12 -1.38 -3.53
CA ASP A 147 -17.16 -0.83 -2.66
C ASP A 147 -18.26 -1.88 -2.47
N VAL A 148 -17.97 -2.86 -1.61
CA VAL A 148 -18.95 -3.87 -1.18
C VAL A 148 -19.15 -3.81 0.33
N PRO A 149 -20.34 -4.16 0.86
CA PRO A 149 -20.66 -3.99 2.27
C PRO A 149 -19.65 -4.61 3.23
N GLN A 150 -19.02 -5.72 2.83
CA GLN A 150 -18.05 -6.44 3.66
C GLN A 150 -16.63 -5.89 3.53
N ARG A 151 -16.23 -5.34 2.37
CA ARG A 151 -14.86 -4.94 2.04
C ARG A 151 -14.87 -3.67 1.20
N LYS A 152 -14.21 -2.62 1.70
CA LYS A 152 -13.98 -1.40 0.96
C LYS A 152 -12.48 -1.22 0.75
N TYR A 153 -12.07 -1.04 -0.50
CA TYR A 153 -10.68 -0.75 -0.84
C TYR A 153 -10.61 0.49 -1.72
N TYR A 154 -9.60 1.32 -1.50
CA TYR A 154 -9.31 2.45 -2.36
C TYR A 154 -7.80 2.70 -2.43
N LYS A 155 -7.27 2.83 -3.65
CA LYS A 155 -5.91 3.30 -3.88
C LYS A 155 -5.82 4.07 -5.18
N GLU A 156 -5.17 5.22 -5.12
CA GLU A 156 -4.66 5.93 -6.29
C GLU A 156 -3.14 5.75 -6.36
N ILE A 157 -2.66 5.32 -7.52
CA ILE A 157 -1.26 5.02 -7.79
C ILE A 157 -0.76 5.99 -8.85
N LYS A 158 0.24 6.80 -8.51
CA LYS A 158 0.99 7.59 -9.51
C LYS A 158 1.96 6.68 -10.24
N LEU A 159 1.90 6.69 -11.57
CA LEU A 159 2.74 5.85 -12.42
C LEU A 159 4.11 6.52 -12.63
N PRO A 160 5.21 5.76 -12.61
CA PRO A 160 6.56 6.29 -12.84
C PRO A 160 6.79 6.77 -14.29
N ALA A 161 5.98 6.32 -15.25
CA ALA A 161 6.04 6.73 -16.65
C ALA A 161 4.64 6.84 -17.26
N ARG A 162 4.53 7.50 -18.42
CA ARG A 162 3.28 7.57 -19.16
C ARG A 162 2.93 6.22 -19.79
N VAL A 163 1.67 5.80 -19.72
CA VAL A 163 1.23 4.48 -20.20
C VAL A 163 0.03 4.55 -21.15
N ASN A 164 -0.06 3.57 -22.04
CA ASN A 164 -1.23 3.33 -22.86
C ASN A 164 -2.22 2.43 -22.12
N VAL A 165 -3.22 3.05 -21.49
CA VAL A 165 -4.27 2.34 -20.72
C VAL A 165 -5.13 1.44 -21.61
N LYS A 166 -5.28 1.75 -22.91
CA LYS A 166 -6.13 0.96 -23.82
C LYS A 166 -5.55 -0.43 -24.08
N ASP A 167 -4.23 -0.54 -24.06
CA ASP A 167 -3.51 -1.80 -24.29
C ASP A 167 -3.14 -2.51 -22.97
N ALA A 168 -3.76 -2.09 -21.86
CA ALA A 168 -3.54 -2.69 -20.56
C ALA A 168 -3.98 -4.16 -20.55
N LYS A 169 -3.17 -5.02 -19.92
CA LYS A 169 -3.53 -6.42 -19.67
C LYS A 169 -3.73 -6.63 -18.18
N THR A 170 -4.78 -7.34 -17.82
CA THR A 170 -5.08 -7.66 -16.42
C THR A 170 -5.25 -9.15 -16.21
N ALA A 171 -4.87 -9.61 -15.02
CA ALA A 171 -5.17 -10.95 -14.53
C ALA A 171 -5.60 -10.84 -13.07
N TYR A 172 -6.60 -11.61 -12.67
CA TYR A 172 -7.05 -11.67 -11.28
C TYR A 172 -7.16 -13.13 -10.85
N LYS A 173 -6.40 -13.52 -9.83
CA LYS A 173 -6.39 -14.88 -9.31
C LYS A 173 -6.09 -14.88 -7.82
N ASN A 174 -6.87 -15.65 -7.06
CA ASN A 174 -6.64 -15.88 -5.63
C ASN A 174 -6.47 -14.59 -4.80
N GLY A 175 -7.25 -13.54 -5.10
CA GLY A 175 -7.12 -12.29 -4.37
C GLY A 175 -6.02 -11.36 -4.86
N VAL A 176 -5.31 -11.68 -5.94
CA VAL A 176 -4.21 -10.86 -6.48
C VAL A 176 -4.58 -10.35 -7.86
N LEU A 177 -4.58 -9.02 -8.02
CA LEU A 177 -4.76 -8.33 -9.30
C LEU A 177 -3.39 -7.94 -9.87
N GLU A 178 -3.09 -8.47 -11.04
CA GLU A 178 -1.95 -8.05 -11.86
C GLU A 178 -2.44 -7.13 -12.97
N VAL A 179 -1.77 -5.99 -13.15
CA VAL A 179 -2.02 -5.01 -14.22
C VAL A 179 -0.72 -4.72 -14.93
N LYS A 180 -0.68 -4.95 -16.24
CA LYS A 180 0.46 -4.63 -17.11
C LYS A 180 0.07 -3.47 -18.02
N LEU A 181 0.82 -2.38 -17.93
CA LEU A 181 0.56 -1.12 -18.61
C LEU A 181 1.72 -0.80 -19.55
N PRO A 182 1.55 -0.94 -20.88
CA PRO A 182 2.58 -0.56 -21.85
C PRO A 182 2.91 0.93 -21.75
N LYS A 183 4.18 1.30 -21.82
CA LYS A 183 4.61 2.71 -21.79
C LYS A 183 4.34 3.39 -23.13
N ILE A 184 3.99 4.68 -23.10
CA ILE A 184 3.85 5.50 -24.31
C ILE A 184 5.25 5.91 -24.78
N GLY A 185 5.56 5.64 -26.05
CA GLY A 185 6.81 6.09 -26.68
C GLY A 185 8.00 5.15 -26.51
N ASP A 186 7.85 4.05 -25.76
CA ASP A 186 8.79 2.93 -25.80
C ASP A 186 8.44 2.01 -26.98
N GLU A 187 8.74 2.46 -28.19
CA GLU A 187 9.03 1.50 -29.27
C GLU A 187 10.14 0.60 -28.74
N LYS A 188 9.92 -0.72 -28.77
CA LYS A 188 10.87 -1.76 -28.32
C LYS A 188 12.29 -1.34 -28.66
N LYS A 189 13.04 -0.81 -27.69
CA LYS A 189 14.48 -0.52 -27.89
C LYS A 189 15.08 -1.79 -28.48
N PRO A 190 15.79 -1.72 -29.63
CA PRO A 190 16.28 -2.91 -30.30
C PRO A 190 17.05 -3.75 -29.28
N LYS A 191 16.67 -5.04 -29.16
CA LYS A 191 17.46 -6.00 -28.38
C LYS A 191 18.87 -5.95 -28.97
N GLY A 192 19.84 -5.50 -28.19
CA GLY A 192 21.23 -5.43 -28.64
C GLY A 192 21.65 -6.77 -29.23
N GLU A 193 22.36 -6.73 -30.35
CA GLU A 193 22.89 -7.92 -30.99
C GLU A 193 24.06 -8.47 -30.16
N PRO A 194 24.22 -9.80 -30.05
CA PRO A 194 25.33 -10.40 -29.33
C PRO A 194 26.66 -10.06 -30.03
N ILE A 195 27.58 -9.44 -29.30
CA ILE A 195 28.95 -9.18 -29.74
C ILE A 195 29.81 -10.35 -29.27
N SER A 196 30.49 -11.03 -30.21
CA SER A 196 31.46 -12.07 -29.87
C SER A 196 32.76 -11.42 -29.41
N ILE A 197 33.33 -11.95 -28.33
CA ILE A 197 34.65 -11.54 -27.81
C ILE A 197 35.68 -12.48 -28.45
N GLU A 198 36.67 -11.90 -29.16
CA GLU A 198 37.88 -12.60 -29.61
C GLU A 198 38.96 -12.61 -28.53
#